data_AF-A0A2E2I9J9-F1
#
_entry.id   AF-A0A2E2I9J9-F1
#
_cell.length_a   1.000
_cell.length_b   1.000
_cell.length_c   1.000
_cell.angle_alpha   90.00
_cell.angle_beta   90.00
_cell.angle_gamma   90.00
#
_symmetry.space_group_name_H-M   'P 1'
#
loop_
_entity.id
_entity.type
_entity.pdbx_description
1 polymer ?
#
loop_
_entity_poly.entity_id
_entity_poly.type
_entity_poly.pdbx_seq_one_letter_code
_entity_poly.pdbx_strand_id
1 'polypeptide(L)'
;MGLMTMDKSLIGAGLMMVVLNLAVIAPIATGDMMVTAVNEGMSDLYLEGMCADEDCNDLSDDWKLSTEQRDFYGWSITNLEDVNVNGSEPEYETVGPVTYDVTSEREFISHDEENGEMTYREFTTYSCSADT
;
A
#
# COMPACT_ATOMS: atom_id res chain seq x y z
N MET A 1 23.72 -4.77 54.40
CA MET A 1 23.52 -5.50 53.13
C MET A 1 22.84 -4.53 52.18
N GLY A 2 23.44 -3.90 51.18
CA GLY A 2 24.75 -3.98 50.55
C GLY A 2 24.66 -3.06 49.34
N LEU A 3 24.47 -1.74 49.57
CA LEU A 3 24.59 -0.73 48.52
C LEU A 3 26.09 -0.44 48.33
N MET A 4 26.87 -1.48 48.01
CA MET A 4 28.29 -1.35 47.73
C MET A 4 28.44 -0.57 46.43
N THR A 5 29.04 0.62 46.51
CA THR A 5 29.82 1.28 45.44
C THR A 5 29.39 0.91 44.02
N MET A 6 28.23 1.40 43.56
CA MET A 6 28.00 1.47 42.12
C MET A 6 29.07 2.41 41.56
N ASP A 7 29.93 1.87 40.70
CA ASP A 7 30.98 2.64 40.04
C ASP A 7 30.31 3.83 39.33
N LYS A 8 30.73 5.05 39.67
CA LYS A 8 30.15 6.27 39.08
C LYS A 8 30.25 6.26 37.55
N SER A 9 31.23 5.52 37.02
CA SER A 9 31.38 5.23 35.60
C SER A 9 30.23 4.39 35.02
N LEU A 10 29.76 3.36 35.74
CA LEU A 10 28.64 2.50 35.33
C LEU A 10 27.30 3.25 35.37
N ILE A 11 27.09 4.12 36.37
CA ILE A 11 25.91 4.99 36.40
C ILE A 11 25.96 5.99 35.24
N GLY A 12 27.13 6.62 35.00
CA GLY A 12 27.30 7.55 33.89
C GLY A 12 27.08 6.90 32.53
N ALA A 13 27.62 5.71 32.31
CA ALA A 13 27.41 4.94 31.08
C ALA A 13 25.94 4.52 30.91
N GLY A 14 25.29 4.06 31.99
CA GLY A 14 23.86 3.71 31.96
C GLY A 14 22.96 4.91 31.63
N LEU A 15 23.24 6.07 32.21
CA LEU A 15 22.48 7.29 31.96
C LEU A 15 22.74 7.83 30.54
N MET A 16 23.97 7.72 30.04
CA MET A 16 24.32 8.03 28.66
C MET A 16 23.60 7.11 27.67
N MET A 17 23.51 5.80 27.94
CA MET A 17 22.75 4.85 27.12
C MET A 17 21.25 5.21 27.07
N VAL A 18 20.65 5.62 28.19
CA VAL A 18 19.25 6.07 28.24
C VAL A 18 19.07 7.36 27.42
N VAL A 19 20.00 8.31 27.52
CA VAL A 19 19.97 9.54 26.72
C VAL A 19 20.15 9.24 25.24
N LEU A 20 21.06 8.35 24.84
CA LEU A 20 21.23 7.94 23.45
C LEU A 20 19.98 7.25 22.90
N ASN A 21 19.32 6.39 23.69
CA ASN A 21 18.07 5.75 23.28
C ASN A 21 16.94 6.77 23.10
N LEU A 22 16.77 7.70 24.04
CA LEU A 22 15.66 8.67 24.00
C LEU A 22 15.89 9.87 23.07
N ALA A 23 17.13 10.33 22.93
CA ALA A 23 17.44 11.54 22.16
C ALA A 23 17.96 11.26 20.75
N VAL A 24 18.42 10.04 20.46
CA VAL A 24 18.96 9.68 19.14
C VAL A 24 18.14 8.56 18.50
N ILE A 25 18.00 7.42 19.18
CA ILE A 25 17.35 6.25 18.58
C ILE A 25 15.84 6.46 18.43
N ALA A 26 15.15 6.98 19.45
CA ALA A 26 13.72 7.24 19.37
C ALA A 26 13.37 8.28 18.28
N PRO A 27 14.04 9.46 18.16
CA PRO A 27 13.78 10.40 17.07
C PRO A 27 14.14 9.87 15.69
N ILE A 28 15.14 8.99 15.55
CA ILE A 28 15.41 8.35 14.26
C ILE A 28 14.31 7.35 13.92
N ALA A 29 13.85 6.53 14.88
CA ALA A 29 12.88 5.47 14.64
C ALA A 29 11.43 5.96 14.52
N THR A 30 11.06 7.06 15.17
CA THR A 30 9.69 7.60 15.20
C THR A 30 9.56 9.04 14.75
N GLY A 31 10.67 9.69 14.39
CA GLY A 31 10.66 11.06 13.90
C GLY A 31 10.65 11.15 12.39
N ASP A 32 10.57 12.38 11.89
CA ASP A 32 10.49 12.70 10.46
C ASP A 32 11.58 12.03 9.63
N MET A 33 12.75 11.73 10.19
CA MET A 33 13.85 11.09 9.47
C MET A 33 13.49 9.71 8.90
N MET A 34 12.77 8.86 9.63
CA MET A 34 12.34 7.55 9.12
C MET A 34 11.13 7.67 8.21
N VAL A 35 10.22 8.62 8.48
CA VAL A 35 9.10 8.93 7.59
C VAL A 35 9.60 9.45 6.24
N THR A 36 10.59 10.36 6.24
CA THR A 36 11.26 10.88 5.06
C THR A 36 12.01 9.79 4.33
N ALA A 37 12.83 8.98 5.02
CA ALA A 37 13.56 7.88 4.37
C ALA A 37 12.63 6.82 3.77
N VAL A 38 11.50 6.53 4.42
CA VAL A 38 10.47 5.63 3.87
C VAL A 38 9.77 6.29 2.69
N ASN A 39 9.39 7.56 2.77
CA ASN A 39 8.72 8.25 1.67
C ASN A 39 9.63 8.39 0.44
N GLU A 40 10.91 8.74 0.63
CA GLU A 40 11.92 8.79 -0.43
C GLU A 40 12.13 7.39 -1.04
N GLY A 41 12.36 6.37 -0.20
CA GLY A 41 12.54 5.00 -0.68
C GLY A 41 11.31 4.43 -1.39
N MET A 42 10.10 4.75 -0.93
CA MET A 42 8.87 4.35 -1.62
C MET A 42 8.70 5.12 -2.93
N SER A 43 9.01 6.41 -2.97
CA SER A 43 8.96 7.22 -4.19
C SER A 43 9.89 6.66 -5.26
N ASP A 44 11.14 6.34 -4.89
CA ASP A 44 12.12 5.75 -5.79
C ASP A 44 11.66 4.37 -6.29
N LEU A 45 11.11 3.52 -5.40
CA LEU A 45 10.55 2.22 -5.78
C LEU A 45 9.38 2.31 -6.76
N TYR A 46 8.50 3.30 -6.58
CA TYR A 46 7.38 3.51 -7.51
C TYR A 46 7.86 4.05 -8.85
N LEU A 47 8.81 4.99 -8.86
CA LEU A 47 9.41 5.53 -10.09
C LEU A 47 10.15 4.43 -10.87
N GLU A 48 11.01 3.65 -10.22
CA GLU A 48 11.72 2.53 -10.85
C GLU A 48 10.77 1.46 -11.41
N GLY A 49 9.62 1.24 -10.76
CA GLY A 49 8.62 0.28 -11.23
C GLY A 49 7.79 0.81 -12.40
N MET A 50 7.52 2.12 -12.45
CA MET A 50 6.59 2.74 -13.41
C MET A 50 7.27 3.26 -14.67
N CYS A 51 8.49 3.77 -14.55
CA CYS A 51 9.18 4.51 -15.62
C CYS A 51 10.13 3.61 -16.42
N ALA A 52 10.20 3.81 -17.74
CA ALA A 52 11.18 3.12 -18.59
C ALA A 52 12.54 3.84 -18.66
N ASP A 53 12.58 5.11 -18.26
CA ASP A 53 13.76 5.99 -18.33
C ASP A 53 13.89 6.87 -17.07
N GLU A 54 15.07 7.49 -16.89
CA GLU A 54 15.40 8.32 -15.72
C GLU A 54 14.55 9.60 -15.64
N ASP A 55 14.06 10.12 -16.78
CA ASP A 55 13.25 11.34 -16.86
C ASP A 55 11.73 11.02 -16.80
N CYS A 56 11.38 9.74 -16.66
CA CYS A 56 10.04 9.19 -16.66
C CYS A 56 9.13 9.71 -17.79
N ASN A 57 9.68 9.84 -19.00
CA ASN A 57 8.94 10.28 -20.18
C ASN A 57 8.28 9.11 -20.95
N ASP A 58 8.58 7.88 -20.56
CA ASP A 58 7.89 6.67 -21.01
C ASP A 58 7.66 5.69 -19.85
N LEU A 59 6.69 4.80 -20.03
CA LEU A 59 6.27 3.82 -19.03
C LEU A 59 6.97 2.49 -19.24
N SER A 60 7.33 1.82 -18.15
CA SER A 60 7.86 0.46 -18.21
C SER A 60 6.83 -0.49 -18.82
N ASP A 61 7.26 -1.48 -19.60
CA ASP A 61 6.34 -2.42 -20.28
C ASP A 61 5.43 -3.16 -19.28
N ASP A 62 5.98 -3.54 -18.13
CA ASP A 62 5.26 -4.24 -17.06
C ASP A 62 4.20 -3.36 -16.39
N TRP A 63 4.46 -2.06 -16.26
CA TRP A 63 3.48 -1.12 -15.72
C TRP A 63 2.47 -0.67 -16.78
N LYS A 64 2.92 -0.53 -18.02
CA LYS A 64 2.11 -0.18 -19.18
C LYS A 64 1.04 -1.23 -19.47
N LEU A 65 1.35 -2.52 -19.31
CA LEU A 65 0.39 -3.60 -19.47
C LEU A 65 0.50 -4.59 -18.31
N SER A 66 -0.47 -4.52 -17.40
CA SER A 66 -0.53 -5.41 -16.24
C SER A 66 -1.79 -6.26 -16.26
N THR A 67 -1.68 -7.55 -15.98
CA THR A 67 -2.85 -8.44 -15.81
C THR A 67 -2.83 -9.07 -14.42
N GLU A 68 -3.96 -8.97 -13.71
CA GLU A 68 -4.12 -9.49 -12.36
C GLU A 68 -5.43 -10.26 -12.22
N GLN A 69 -5.42 -11.31 -11.41
CA GLN A 69 -6.64 -12.02 -11.05
C GLN A 69 -7.39 -11.31 -9.93
N ARG A 70 -8.70 -11.14 -10.12
CA ARG A 70 -9.59 -10.55 -9.12
C ARG A 70 -10.83 -11.41 -8.94
N ASP A 71 -11.08 -11.74 -7.68
CA ASP A 71 -12.28 -12.47 -7.27
C ASP A 71 -13.42 -11.50 -6.95
N PHE A 72 -14.58 -11.76 -7.55
CA PHE A 72 -15.80 -11.01 -7.30
C PHE A 72 -16.82 -11.87 -6.55
N TYR A 73 -17.48 -11.26 -5.59
CA TYR A 73 -18.55 -11.86 -4.80
C TYR A 73 -19.82 -11.03 -4.97
N GLY A 74 -20.95 -11.69 -5.20
CA GLY A 74 -22.27 -11.10 -5.16
C GLY A 74 -22.98 -11.42 -3.85
N TRP A 75 -23.90 -10.55 -3.42
CA TRP A 75 -24.84 -10.84 -2.33
C TRP A 75 -26.23 -10.92 -2.92
N SER A 76 -26.81 -12.12 -2.91
CA SER A 76 -28.17 -12.39 -3.36
C SER A 76 -29.14 -12.24 -2.21
N ILE A 77 -30.27 -11.57 -2.42
CA ILE A 77 -31.34 -11.47 -1.41
C ILE A 77 -32.27 -12.67 -1.57
N THR A 78 -32.34 -13.55 -0.58
CA THR A 78 -33.11 -14.80 -0.64
C THR A 78 -34.60 -14.59 -0.38
N ASN A 79 -34.98 -13.55 0.38
CA ASN A 79 -36.34 -13.24 0.79
C ASN A 79 -36.90 -11.96 0.13
N LEU A 80 -36.57 -11.72 -1.15
CA LEU A 80 -36.92 -10.48 -1.87
C LEU A 80 -38.42 -10.14 -1.86
N GLU A 81 -39.29 -11.14 -1.92
CA GLU A 81 -40.75 -10.94 -1.92
C GLU A 81 -41.24 -10.45 -0.56
N ASP A 82 -40.76 -11.01 0.55
CA ASP A 82 -41.11 -10.58 1.91
C ASP A 82 -40.55 -9.19 2.24
N VAL A 83 -39.36 -8.86 1.73
CA VAL A 83 -38.80 -7.50 1.84
C VAL A 83 -39.71 -6.50 1.11
N ASN A 84 -40.14 -6.81 -0.11
CA ASN A 84 -40.94 -5.89 -0.93
C ASN A 84 -42.40 -5.75 -0.45
N VAL A 85 -43.01 -6.83 0.06
CA VAL A 85 -44.43 -6.85 0.45
C VAL A 85 -44.62 -6.51 1.92
N ASN A 86 -43.79 -7.08 2.79
CA ASN A 86 -43.95 -7.00 4.25
C ASN A 86 -42.96 -6.05 4.92
N GLY A 87 -42.00 -5.47 4.18
CA GLY A 87 -40.96 -4.60 4.75
C GLY A 87 -40.04 -5.34 5.72
N SER A 88 -39.90 -6.66 5.55
CA SER A 88 -39.04 -7.50 6.39
C SER A 88 -37.57 -7.23 6.11
N GLU A 89 -36.70 -7.61 7.05
CA GLU A 89 -35.26 -7.42 6.90
C GLU A 89 -34.69 -8.36 5.82
N PRO A 90 -33.85 -7.86 4.89
CA PRO A 90 -33.30 -8.69 3.82
C PRO A 90 -32.32 -9.73 4.33
N GLU A 91 -32.50 -10.97 3.89
CA GLU A 91 -31.59 -12.09 4.10
C GLU A 91 -30.65 -12.20 2.90
N TYR A 92 -29.33 -12.19 3.17
CA TYR A 92 -28.29 -12.19 2.14
C TYR A 92 -27.58 -13.54 2.08
N GLU A 93 -27.40 -14.07 0.88
CA GLU A 93 -26.55 -15.22 0.57
C GLU A 93 -25.40 -14.77 -0.34
N THR A 94 -24.17 -15.11 0.01
CA THR A 94 -22.98 -14.78 -0.79
C THR A 94 -22.83 -15.76 -1.96
N VAL A 95 -22.71 -15.24 -3.17
CA VAL A 95 -22.49 -15.98 -4.41
C VAL A 95 -21.09 -15.66 -4.94
N GLY A 96 -20.22 -16.66 -5.05
CA GLY A 96 -18.85 -16.50 -5.56
C GLY A 96 -17.87 -17.52 -4.95
N PRO A 97 -16.56 -17.38 -5.22
CA PRO A 97 -15.96 -16.34 -6.06
C PRO A 97 -16.22 -16.55 -7.56
N VAL A 98 -16.32 -15.46 -8.31
CA VAL A 98 -16.15 -15.47 -9.77
C VAL A 98 -14.84 -14.76 -10.08
N THR A 99 -13.87 -15.51 -10.58
CA THR A 99 -12.52 -15.00 -10.86
C THR A 99 -12.45 -14.44 -12.27
N TYR A 100 -11.99 -13.19 -12.38
CA TYR A 100 -11.70 -12.53 -13.66
C TYR A 100 -10.21 -12.21 -13.76
N ASP A 101 -9.65 -12.41 -14.94
CA ASP A 101 -8.36 -11.82 -15.32
C ASP A 101 -8.62 -10.38 -15.78
N VAL A 102 -8.12 -9.44 -14.98
CA VAL A 102 -8.27 -8.00 -15.18
C VAL A 102 -6.99 -7.46 -15.80
N THR A 103 -7.08 -7.03 -17.06
CA THR A 103 -5.94 -6.43 -17.77
C THR A 103 -6.10 -4.91 -17.81
N SER A 104 -5.12 -4.21 -17.24
CA SER A 104 -5.00 -2.75 -17.31
C SER A 104 -3.90 -2.38 -18.31
N GLU A 105 -4.28 -1.60 -19.32
CA GLU A 105 -3.38 -0.99 -20.30
C GLU A 105 -3.30 0.52 -20.03
N ARG A 106 -2.08 1.05 -19.89
CA ARG A 106 -1.81 2.45 -19.54
C ARG A 106 -1.12 3.17 -20.69
N GLU A 107 -1.65 4.32 -21.07
CA GLU A 107 -1.03 5.21 -22.05
C GLU A 107 -0.50 6.47 -21.36
N PHE A 108 0.78 6.76 -21.55
CA PHE A 108 1.41 7.97 -21.05
C PHE A 108 0.80 9.23 -21.69
N ILE A 109 0.56 10.27 -20.88
CA ILE A 109 0.10 11.58 -21.37
C ILE A 109 1.16 12.65 -21.10
N SER A 110 1.58 12.80 -19.85
CA SER A 110 2.57 13.81 -19.46
C SER A 110 3.17 13.53 -18.09
N HIS A 111 4.40 13.99 -17.89
CA HIS A 111 5.09 14.03 -16.61
C HIS A 111 5.42 15.48 -16.25
N ASP A 112 5.08 15.91 -15.04
CA ASP A 112 5.46 17.18 -14.43
C ASP A 112 6.49 16.89 -13.33
N GLU A 113 7.78 16.99 -13.70
CA GLU A 113 8.91 16.76 -12.81
C GLU A 113 8.97 17.77 -11.64
N GLU A 114 8.48 19.00 -11.84
CA GLU A 114 8.55 20.04 -10.79
C GLU A 114 7.59 19.73 -9.64
N ASN A 115 6.41 19.18 -9.97
CA ASN A 115 5.39 18.80 -8.99
C ASN A 115 5.42 17.31 -8.62
N GLY A 116 6.20 16.48 -9.35
CA GLY A 116 6.24 15.03 -9.17
C GLY A 116 4.94 14.33 -9.58
N GLU A 117 4.24 14.87 -10.59
CA GLU A 117 2.94 14.37 -11.02
C GLU A 117 3.02 13.70 -12.40
N MET A 118 2.47 12.49 -12.51
CA MET A 118 2.31 11.78 -13.78
C MET A 118 0.83 11.69 -14.17
N THR A 119 0.52 12.03 -15.41
CA THR A 119 -0.80 11.84 -16.00
C THR A 119 -0.75 10.72 -17.03
N TYR A 120 -1.65 9.75 -16.90
CA TYR A 120 -1.82 8.63 -17.82
C TYR A 120 -3.30 8.32 -18.03
N ARG A 121 -3.62 7.59 -19.09
CA ARG A 121 -4.95 7.02 -19.34
C ARG A 121 -4.88 5.52 -19.13
N GLU A 122 -5.78 4.98 -18.32
CA GLU A 122 -5.90 3.53 -18.13
C GLU A 122 -7.16 2.99 -18.82
N PHE A 123 -6.99 1.92 -19.59
CA PHE A 123 -8.06 1.09 -20.12
C PHE A 123 -8.06 -0.24 -19.36
N THR A 124 -9.15 -0.52 -18.63
CA THR A 124 -9.31 -1.77 -17.89
C THR A 124 -10.27 -2.70 -18.64
N THR A 125 -9.83 -3.93 -18.89
CA THR A 125 -10.64 -4.97 -19.51
C THR A 125 -10.78 -6.17 -18.57
N TYR A 126 -11.95 -6.82 -18.61
CA TYR A 126 -12.29 -7.95 -17.75
C TYR A 126 -12.53 -9.17 -18.63
N SER A 127 -11.74 -10.22 -18.42
CA SER A 127 -11.92 -11.50 -19.09
C SER A 127 -12.22 -12.58 -18.05
N CYS A 128 -13.19 -13.45 -18.36
CA CYS A 128 -13.52 -14.57 -17.47
C CYS A 128 -12.31 -15.49 -17.41
N SER A 129 -11.82 -15.77 -16.20
CA SER A 129 -10.64 -16.64 -16.09
C SER A 129 -11.00 -18.05 -16.53
N ALA A 130 -10.14 -18.70 -17.31
CA ALA A 130 -10.39 -20.01 -17.89
C ALA A 130 -10.52 -21.13 -16.83
N ASP A 131 -10.13 -20.85 -15.58
CA ASP A 131 -10.15 -21.76 -14.43
C ASP A 131 -11.43 -21.66 -13.57
N THR A 132 -12.51 -21.04 -14.10
CA THR A 132 -13.84 -21.02 -13.45
C THR A 132 -14.65 -22.29 -13.64
#